data_AF-M1YVL1-F1
#
_entry.id   AF-M1YVL1-F1
#
_cell.length_a   1.000
_cell.length_b   1.000
_cell.length_c   1.000
_cell.angle_alpha   90.00
_cell.angle_beta   90.00
_cell.angle_gamma   90.00
#
_symmetry.space_group_name_H-M   'P 1'
#
loop_
_entity.id
_entity.type
_entity.pdbx_description
1 polymer ?
#
loop_
_entity_poly.entity_id
_entity_poly.type
_entity_poly.pdbx_seq_one_letter_code
_entity_poly.pdbx_strand_id
1 'polypeptide(L)'
;MLGEGRFSGGDAYRALFRIKKGGFEYLGQMNVHLGEEGVRLEMFNANYFALFDAEPEAVISALERIVLNQLLGRDALNDRFRDVIHSRLEESILQPLQPQSPVEEEADPRDLQGIFDRLNSEYFEGKVEATIEWSKETKAANRRSVKFGSYDSRKKLIRIHPRLRQDFVPIPVLELTVFHEMCHQAVPPVRQKGQWKTHHKEFKAREKQYKHYKEAMQWEKKHWAKLLAPSSEE
;
A
#
# COMPACT_ATOMS: atom_id res chain seq x y z
N MET A 1 0.16 5.86 14.75
CA MET A 1 0.81 7.01 15.41
C MET A 1 -0.07 8.23 15.23
N LEU A 2 -0.58 8.81 16.32
CA LEU A 2 -1.39 10.03 16.25
C LEU A 2 -0.49 11.27 16.17
N GLY A 3 -0.78 12.20 15.27
CA GLY A 3 -0.15 13.54 15.19
C GLY A 3 -0.85 14.56 16.08
N GLU A 4 -0.27 15.75 16.28
CA GLU A 4 -0.85 16.79 17.15
C GLU A 4 -2.29 17.12 16.77
N GLY A 5 -3.16 17.21 17.78
CA GLY A 5 -4.56 17.62 17.60
C GLY A 5 -4.71 19.13 17.71
N ARG A 6 -5.70 19.70 17.01
CA ARG A 6 -6.00 21.13 17.03
C ARG A 6 -7.49 21.35 17.20
N PHE A 7 -7.83 22.32 18.04
CA PHE A 7 -9.19 22.82 18.15
C PHE A 7 -9.49 23.78 17.00
N SER A 8 -10.68 23.68 16.42
CA SER A 8 -11.21 24.63 15.44
C SER A 8 -12.54 25.17 15.95
N GLY A 9 -12.64 26.49 16.11
CA GLY A 9 -13.91 27.15 16.43
C GLY A 9 -14.52 26.85 17.81
N GLY A 10 -13.82 26.16 18.72
CA GLY A 10 -14.33 25.82 20.06
C GLY A 10 -15.20 24.54 20.11
N ASP A 11 -15.86 24.21 19.00
CA ASP A 11 -16.81 23.09 18.91
C ASP A 11 -16.30 21.90 18.09
N ALA A 12 -15.09 21.98 17.54
CA ALA A 12 -14.48 20.89 16.78
C ALA A 12 -13.04 20.60 17.24
N TYR A 13 -12.71 19.32 17.38
CA TYR A 13 -11.37 18.82 17.63
C TYR A 13 -10.92 17.95 16.46
N ARG A 14 -9.82 18.35 15.80
CA ARG A 14 -9.23 17.60 14.69
C ARG A 14 -7.89 16.99 15.09
N ALA A 15 -7.73 15.69 14.85
CA ALA A 15 -6.46 14.99 15.03
C ALA A 15 -6.05 14.25 13.76
N LEU A 16 -4.83 14.50 13.30
CA LEU A 16 -4.22 13.69 12.24
C LEU A 16 -3.71 12.37 12.82
N PHE A 17 -3.76 11.30 12.03
CA PHE A 17 -3.16 10.03 12.42
C PHE A 17 -2.48 9.36 11.24
N ARG A 18 -1.40 8.63 11.54
CA ARG A 18 -0.64 7.81 10.60
C ARG A 18 -0.78 6.35 10.96
N ILE A 19 -1.05 5.51 9.97
CA ILE A 19 -1.11 4.06 10.13
C ILE A 19 -0.15 3.40 9.14
N LYS A 20 0.55 2.36 9.60
CA LYS A 20 1.44 1.57 8.75
C LYS A 20 0.77 0.24 8.40
N LYS A 21 0.70 -0.08 7.12
CA LYS A 21 0.23 -1.38 6.60
C LYS A 21 0.94 -1.69 5.29
N GLY A 22 1.33 -2.94 5.06
CA GLY A 22 2.03 -3.35 3.82
C GLY A 22 3.35 -2.61 3.55
N GLY A 23 3.99 -2.05 4.59
CA GLY A 23 5.21 -1.26 4.44
C GLY A 23 5.00 0.19 3.98
N PHE A 24 3.76 0.63 3.75
CA PHE A 24 3.43 2.05 3.53
C PHE A 24 2.95 2.74 4.80
N GLU A 25 3.04 4.06 4.79
CA GLU A 25 2.43 4.94 5.79
C GLU A 25 1.25 5.67 5.13
N TYR A 26 0.07 5.54 5.75
CA TYR A 26 -1.17 6.16 5.32
C TYR A 26 -1.55 7.26 6.31
N LEU A 27 -2.10 8.36 5.81
CA LEU A 27 -2.53 9.50 6.61
C LEU A 27 -4.05 9.59 6.60
N GLY A 28 -4.62 9.74 7.80
CA GLY A 28 -6.02 10.05 7.99
C GLY A 28 -6.20 11.21 8.96
N GLN A 29 -7.44 11.64 9.08
CA GLN A 29 -7.86 12.62 10.07
C GLN A 29 -9.11 12.13 10.80
N MET A 30 -9.17 12.45 12.08
CA MET A 30 -10.31 12.27 12.95
C MET A 30 -10.84 13.65 13.33
N ASN A 31 -12.13 13.88 13.11
CA ASN A 31 -12.83 15.09 13.54
C ASN A 31 -13.89 14.69 14.57
N VAL A 32 -13.85 15.35 15.72
CA VAL A 32 -14.84 15.19 16.80
C VAL A 32 -15.54 16.53 16.96
N HIS A 33 -16.84 16.57 16.77
CA HIS A 33 -17.66 17.77 16.88
C HIS A 33 -18.57 17.69 18.11
N LEU A 34 -18.76 18.82 18.78
CA LEU A 34 -19.77 18.98 19.81
C LEU A 34 -21.12 19.22 19.11
N GLY A 35 -22.09 18.31 19.29
CA GLY A 35 -23.42 18.40 18.67
C GLY A 35 -23.76 17.21 17.77
N GLU A 36 -24.70 17.40 16.84
CA GLU A 36 -25.27 16.32 16.01
C GLU A 36 -24.28 15.71 15.00
N GLU A 37 -23.20 16.42 14.65
CA GLU A 37 -22.20 15.93 13.68
C GLU A 37 -21.29 14.81 14.24
N GLY A 38 -21.21 14.69 15.57
CA GLY A 38 -20.52 13.59 16.26
C GLY A 38 -19.07 13.37 15.82
N VAL A 39 -18.74 12.13 15.44
CA VAL A 39 -17.39 11.71 15.05
C VAL A 39 -17.34 11.42 13.55
N ARG A 40 -16.28 11.91 12.88
CA ARG A 40 -16.01 11.64 11.48
C ARG A 40 -14.55 11.28 11.23
N LEU A 41 -14.34 10.09 10.67
CA LEU A 41 -13.04 9.63 10.17
C LEU A 41 -12.91 9.86 8.66
N GLU A 42 -11.74 10.31 8.22
CA GLU A 42 -11.39 10.42 6.81
C GLU A 42 -9.98 9.88 6.54
N MET A 43 -9.83 9.07 5.50
CA MET A 43 -8.53 8.61 4.99
C MET A 43 -8.15 9.41 3.74
N PHE A 44 -6.97 10.02 3.72
CA PHE A 44 -6.51 10.78 2.55
C PHE A 44 -5.99 9.88 1.42
N ASN A 45 -5.66 8.63 1.74
CA ASN A 45 -5.21 7.62 0.80
C ASN A 45 -6.34 6.63 0.52
N ALA A 46 -7.11 6.86 -0.55
CA ALA A 46 -8.29 6.03 -0.87
C ALA A 46 -7.97 4.53 -1.08
N ASN A 47 -6.75 4.20 -1.49
CA ASN A 47 -6.32 2.81 -1.66
C ASN A 47 -5.97 2.09 -0.35
N TYR A 48 -6.08 2.75 0.80
CA TYR A 48 -5.95 2.10 2.10
C TYR A 48 -7.01 1.01 2.29
N PHE A 49 -8.24 1.23 1.85
CA PHE A 49 -9.33 0.27 2.01
C PHE A 49 -9.11 -1.00 1.17
N ALA A 50 -8.41 -0.91 0.04
CA ALA A 50 -8.07 -2.05 -0.83
C ALA A 50 -7.00 -3.00 -0.23
N LEU A 51 -6.59 -2.78 1.02
CA LEU A 51 -5.70 -3.66 1.79
C LEU A 51 -6.45 -4.69 2.64
N PHE A 52 -7.77 -4.59 2.70
CA PHE A 52 -8.61 -5.44 3.54
C PHE A 52 -9.54 -6.25 2.66
N ASP A 53 -9.75 -7.51 3.02
CA ASP A 53 -10.82 -8.34 2.51
C ASP A 53 -12.11 -8.05 3.29
N ALA A 54 -12.52 -6.78 3.27
CA ALA A 54 -13.67 -6.27 4.01
C ALA A 54 -14.21 -5.01 3.33
N GLU A 55 -15.51 -4.77 3.49
CA GLU A 55 -16.13 -3.54 3.00
C GLU A 55 -15.54 -2.29 3.68
N PRO A 56 -15.39 -1.16 2.97
CA PRO A 56 -14.81 0.06 3.52
C PRO A 56 -15.46 0.50 4.84
N GLU A 57 -16.77 0.36 4.99
CA GLU A 57 -17.52 0.72 6.20
C GLU A 57 -17.06 -0.09 7.42
N ALA A 58 -16.77 -1.38 7.25
CA ALA A 58 -16.27 -2.24 8.33
C ALA A 58 -14.85 -1.81 8.75
N VAL A 59 -14.00 -1.49 7.76
CA VAL A 59 -12.63 -0.99 8.00
C VAL A 59 -12.66 0.38 8.70
N ILE A 60 -13.55 1.28 8.26
CA ILE A 60 -13.74 2.61 8.87
C ILE A 60 -14.19 2.46 10.32
N SER A 61 -15.19 1.62 10.59
CA SER A 61 -15.69 1.40 11.95
C SER A 61 -14.60 0.86 12.89
N ALA A 62 -13.83 -0.14 12.44
CA ALA A 62 -12.71 -0.67 13.21
C ALA A 62 -11.63 0.39 13.45
N LEU A 63 -11.27 1.16 12.43
CA LEU A 63 -10.25 2.19 12.52
C LEU A 63 -10.69 3.38 13.39
N GLU A 64 -11.96 3.78 13.31
CA GLU A 64 -12.56 4.82 14.14
C GLU A 64 -12.41 4.45 15.61
N ARG A 65 -12.80 3.22 15.99
CA ARG A 65 -12.64 2.73 17.37
C ARG A 65 -11.19 2.76 17.83
N ILE A 66 -10.24 2.32 17.00
CA ILE A 66 -8.81 2.35 17.34
C ILE A 66 -8.33 3.79 17.57
N VAL A 67 -8.66 4.70 16.66
CA VAL A 67 -8.21 6.10 16.73
C VAL A 67 -8.87 6.82 17.91
N LEU A 68 -10.17 6.61 18.14
CA LEU A 68 -10.91 7.18 19.27
C LEU A 68 -10.34 6.74 20.62
N ASN A 69 -10.05 5.45 20.80
CA ASN A 69 -9.40 4.96 22.02
C ASN A 69 -8.02 5.59 22.24
N GLN A 70 -7.23 5.78 21.18
CA GLN A 70 -5.95 6.48 21.28
C GLN A 70 -6.12 7.98 21.61
N LEU A 71 -7.21 8.63 21.18
CA LEU A 71 -7.52 10.02 21.50
C LEU A 71 -7.90 10.21 22.97
N LEU A 72 -8.64 9.26 23.57
CA LEU A 72 -8.95 9.30 25.00
C LEU A 72 -7.69 9.27 25.88
N GLY A 73 -6.60 8.69 25.40
CA GLY A 73 -5.31 8.69 26.09
C GLY A 73 -4.55 10.03 26.05
N ARG A 74 -5.09 11.10 25.45
CA ARG A 74 -4.41 12.40 25.34
C ARG A 74 -4.79 13.35 26.46
N ASP A 75 -3.80 14.01 27.06
CA ASP A 75 -4.01 15.01 28.10
C ASP A 75 -4.68 16.30 27.58
N ALA A 76 -4.41 16.66 26.32
CA ALA A 76 -4.92 17.88 25.70
C ALA A 76 -6.39 17.81 25.23
N LEU A 77 -7.11 16.72 25.53
CA LEU A 77 -8.51 16.51 25.17
C LEU A 77 -9.41 16.85 26.35
N ASN A 78 -10.30 17.83 26.18
CA ASN A 78 -11.20 18.31 27.24
C ASN A 78 -12.38 17.36 27.44
N ASP A 79 -12.99 17.39 28.63
CA ASP A 79 -14.08 16.46 29.04
C ASP A 79 -15.26 16.45 28.06
N ARG A 80 -15.67 17.60 27.54
CA ARG A 80 -16.76 17.68 26.55
C ARG A 80 -16.52 16.82 25.31
N PHE A 81 -15.27 16.73 24.84
CA PHE A 81 -14.93 15.88 23.69
C PHE A 81 -14.75 14.43 24.11
N ARG A 82 -14.33 14.16 25.36
CA ARG A 82 -14.30 12.79 25.91
C ARG A 82 -15.70 12.21 25.96
N ASP A 83 -16.69 12.99 26.41
CA ASP A 83 -18.09 12.57 26.47
C ASP A 83 -18.62 12.15 25.10
N VAL A 84 -18.37 12.98 24.06
CA VAL A 84 -18.74 12.64 22.67
C VAL A 84 -18.08 11.34 22.21
N ILE A 85 -16.79 11.13 22.53
CA ILE A 85 -16.07 9.91 22.16
C ILE A 85 -16.61 8.69 22.91
N HIS A 86 -16.92 8.81 24.20
CA HIS A 86 -17.51 7.74 25.01
C HIS A 86 -18.87 7.32 24.46
N SER A 87 -19.78 8.27 24.23
CA SER A 87 -21.10 7.99 23.64
C SER A 87 -20.97 7.29 22.28
N ARG A 88 -20.03 7.73 21.43
CA ARG A 88 -19.81 7.12 20.12
C ARG A 88 -19.28 5.68 20.21
N LEU A 89 -18.36 5.42 21.14
CA LEU A 89 -17.81 4.08 21.37
C LEU A 89 -18.89 3.14 21.93
N GLU A 90 -19.76 3.62 22.80
CA GLU A 90 -20.90 2.86 23.33
C GLU A 90 -21.92 2.50 22.23
N GLU A 91 -22.29 3.44 21.36
CA GLU A 91 -23.15 3.18 20.20
C GLU A 91 -22.54 2.12 19.26
N SER A 92 -21.22 2.18 19.08
CA SER A 92 -20.51 1.24 18.20
C SER A 92 -20.43 -0.18 18.76
N ILE A 93 -20.51 -0.37 20.09
CA ILE A 93 -20.53 -1.69 20.74
C ILE A 93 -21.87 -2.41 20.51
N LEU A 94 -22.95 -1.67 20.26
CA LEU A 94 -24.28 -2.23 19.97
C LEU A 94 -24.40 -2.73 18.52
N GLN A 95 -23.41 -2.48 17.66
CA GLN A 95 -23.34 -3.04 16.32
C GLN A 95 -22.56 -4.36 16.34
N PRO A 96 -23.13 -5.48 15.84
CA PRO A 96 -22.45 -6.77 15.88
C PRO A 96 -21.13 -6.72 15.10
N LEU A 97 -20.04 -7.04 15.80
CA LEU A 97 -18.74 -7.33 15.20
C LEU A 97 -18.92 -8.43 14.16
N GLN A 98 -18.68 -8.13 12.89
CA GLN A 98 -18.37 -9.20 11.94
C GLN A 98 -17.13 -9.93 12.49
N PRO A 99 -17.18 -11.26 12.63
CA PRO A 99 -16.02 -12.01 13.09
C PRO A 99 -14.85 -11.71 12.15
N GLN A 100 -13.76 -11.22 12.72
CA GLN A 100 -12.50 -11.20 11.99
C GLN A 100 -12.16 -12.65 11.70
N SER A 101 -12.01 -12.98 10.41
CA SER A 101 -11.55 -14.31 10.00
C SER A 101 -10.27 -14.65 10.79
N PRO A 102 -10.11 -15.92 11.19
CA PRO A 102 -8.90 -16.36 11.87
C PRO A 102 -7.68 -15.87 11.09
N VAL A 103 -6.69 -15.33 11.81
CA VAL A 103 -5.39 -15.00 11.25
C VAL A 103 -4.74 -16.33 10.87
N GLU A 104 -5.00 -16.78 9.64
CA GLU A 104 -4.25 -17.87 9.01
C GLU A 104 -2.76 -17.47 9.04
N GLU A 105 -1.87 -18.44 9.29
CA GLU A 105 -0.42 -18.22 9.25
C GLU A 105 -0.06 -17.47 7.97
N GLU A 106 0.23 -16.17 8.09
CA GLU A 106 0.38 -15.28 6.93
C GLU A 106 1.51 -15.84 6.05
N ALA A 107 1.15 -16.28 4.84
CA ALA A 107 2.12 -16.61 3.80
C ALA A 107 3.12 -15.45 3.66
N ASP A 108 4.41 -15.77 3.43
CA ASP A 108 5.45 -14.75 3.28
C ASP A 108 4.97 -13.69 2.27
N PRO A 109 4.73 -12.44 2.70
CA PRO A 109 4.17 -11.41 1.82
C PRO A 109 5.13 -11.03 0.70
N ARG A 110 6.39 -11.52 0.72
CA ARG A 110 7.39 -11.37 -0.33
C ARG A 110 7.59 -12.62 -1.19
N ASP A 111 6.73 -13.64 -1.06
CA ASP A 111 6.75 -14.78 -1.97
C ASP A 111 6.42 -14.32 -3.41
N LEU A 112 7.42 -14.41 -4.30
CA LEU A 112 7.26 -13.97 -5.69
C LEU A 112 6.20 -14.77 -6.42
N GLN A 113 6.07 -16.07 -6.12
CA GLN A 113 5.11 -16.93 -6.80
C GLN A 113 3.69 -16.55 -6.36
N GLY A 114 3.44 -16.44 -5.06
CA GLY A 114 2.16 -15.96 -4.53
C GLY A 114 1.78 -14.55 -5.02
N ILE A 115 2.74 -13.62 -5.08
CA ILE A 115 2.50 -12.28 -5.66
C ILE A 115 2.12 -12.40 -7.14
N PHE A 116 2.88 -13.17 -7.93
CA PHE A 116 2.63 -13.32 -9.36
C PHE A 116 1.25 -13.94 -9.62
N ASP A 117 0.91 -15.03 -8.94
CA ASP A 117 -0.36 -15.74 -9.14
C ASP A 117 -1.55 -14.84 -8.78
N ARG A 118 -1.46 -14.14 -7.65
CA ARG A 118 -2.48 -13.17 -7.23
C ARG A 118 -2.66 -12.07 -8.26
N LEU A 119 -1.57 -11.42 -8.69
CA LEU A 119 -1.64 -10.35 -9.70
C LEU A 119 -2.17 -10.85 -11.05
N ASN A 120 -1.78 -12.06 -11.45
CA ASN A 120 -2.20 -12.67 -12.71
C ASN A 120 -3.71 -12.90 -12.72
N SER A 121 -4.24 -13.42 -11.61
CA SER A 121 -5.68 -13.60 -11.40
C SER A 121 -6.41 -12.25 -11.37
N GLU A 122 -5.99 -11.32 -10.50
CA GLU A 122 -6.66 -10.03 -10.27
C GLU A 122 -6.69 -9.13 -11.52
N TYR A 123 -5.60 -9.08 -12.27
CA TYR A 123 -5.43 -8.07 -13.32
C TYR A 123 -5.32 -8.63 -14.72
N PHE A 124 -4.88 -9.87 -14.90
CA PHE A 124 -4.54 -10.42 -16.22
C PHE A 124 -5.42 -11.59 -16.64
N GLU A 125 -6.48 -11.90 -15.88
CA GLU A 125 -7.39 -13.03 -16.16
C GLU A 125 -6.63 -14.37 -16.30
N GLY A 126 -5.49 -14.53 -15.60
CA GLY A 126 -4.64 -15.71 -15.69
C GLY A 126 -3.86 -15.85 -17.01
N LYS A 127 -3.83 -14.83 -17.89
CA LYS A 127 -3.25 -14.92 -19.24
C LYS A 127 -1.72 -14.73 -19.28
N VAL A 128 -1.08 -14.31 -18.19
CA VAL A 128 0.38 -14.22 -18.13
C VAL A 128 0.94 -15.59 -17.77
N GLU A 129 1.65 -16.18 -18.72
CA GLU A 129 2.24 -17.54 -18.63
C GLU A 129 3.72 -17.51 -18.21
N ALA A 130 4.24 -16.36 -17.78
CA ALA A 130 5.63 -16.25 -17.37
C ALA A 130 5.90 -17.04 -16.10
N THR A 131 7.13 -17.55 -15.99
CA THR A 131 7.71 -17.99 -14.72
C THR A 131 8.39 -16.81 -14.04
N ILE A 132 8.49 -16.82 -12.72
CA ILE A 132 9.10 -15.74 -11.94
C ILE A 132 10.19 -16.27 -11.01
N GLU A 133 11.35 -15.59 -10.99
CA GLU A 133 12.46 -15.95 -10.10
C GLU A 133 13.19 -14.71 -9.56
N TRP A 134 13.86 -14.87 -8.43
CA TRP A 134 14.88 -13.91 -8.00
C TRP A 134 16.10 -14.02 -8.92
N SER A 135 16.61 -12.90 -9.43
CA SER A 135 17.87 -12.89 -10.17
C SER A 135 19.05 -13.19 -9.26
N LYS A 136 20.15 -13.74 -9.79
CA LYS A 136 21.39 -13.92 -9.03
C LYS A 136 21.94 -12.57 -8.55
N GLU A 137 22.39 -12.53 -7.30
CA GLU A 137 23.02 -11.34 -6.74
C GLU A 137 24.38 -11.10 -7.42
N THR A 138 24.46 -10.06 -8.26
CA THR A 138 25.71 -9.67 -8.89
C THR A 138 26.44 -8.65 -8.02
N LYS A 139 27.63 -9.01 -7.51
CA LYS A 139 28.55 -8.16 -6.73
C LYS A 139 29.16 -6.98 -7.52
N ALA A 140 28.51 -6.51 -8.58
CA ALA A 140 29.03 -5.43 -9.42
C ALA A 140 28.77 -4.07 -8.75
N ALA A 141 29.78 -3.58 -8.03
CA ALA A 141 29.75 -2.40 -7.17
C ALA A 141 29.50 -1.04 -7.86
N ASN A 142 29.12 -0.99 -9.14
CA ASN A 142 29.09 0.29 -9.85
C ASN A 142 28.10 0.31 -11.03
N ARG A 143 26.80 0.41 -10.72
CA ARG A 143 25.79 0.75 -11.72
C ARG A 143 25.10 2.04 -11.35
N ARG A 144 25.26 3.07 -12.21
CA ARG A 144 24.48 4.32 -12.18
C ARG A 144 22.97 4.10 -12.41
N SER A 145 22.58 2.91 -12.87
CA SER A 145 21.19 2.46 -13.01
C SER A 145 21.06 0.96 -12.73
N VAL A 146 20.22 0.59 -11.76
CA VAL A 146 19.84 -0.80 -11.49
C VAL A 146 18.43 -1.00 -12.04
N LYS A 147 18.24 -2.04 -12.86
CA LYS A 147 16.91 -2.52 -13.22
C LYS A 147 16.46 -3.49 -12.14
N PHE A 148 15.32 -3.22 -11.51
CA PHE A 148 14.80 -4.06 -10.43
C PHE A 148 13.98 -5.25 -10.94
N GLY A 149 13.58 -5.23 -12.21
CA GLY A 149 12.90 -6.31 -12.91
C GLY A 149 13.43 -6.48 -14.33
N SER A 150 13.19 -7.66 -14.91
CA SER A 150 13.31 -7.89 -16.35
C SER A 150 12.45 -9.06 -16.82
N TYR A 151 11.88 -8.95 -18.02
CA TYR A 151 11.16 -10.00 -18.72
C TYR A 151 11.89 -10.47 -19.99
N ASP A 152 12.09 -11.79 -20.11
CA ASP A 152 12.59 -12.45 -21.32
C ASP A 152 11.43 -13.06 -22.11
N SER A 153 11.09 -12.45 -23.25
CA SER A 153 9.95 -12.89 -24.08
C SER A 153 10.15 -14.25 -24.75
N ARG A 154 11.40 -14.71 -24.93
CA ARG A 154 11.66 -16.03 -25.54
C ARG A 154 11.48 -17.14 -24.53
N LYS A 155 11.89 -16.89 -23.28
CA LYS A 155 11.82 -17.86 -22.18
C LYS A 155 10.54 -17.74 -21.35
N LYS A 156 9.76 -16.67 -21.55
CA LYS A 156 8.64 -16.28 -20.67
C LYS A 156 9.09 -16.29 -19.20
N LEU A 157 10.13 -15.51 -18.92
CA LEU A 157 10.78 -15.52 -17.61
C LEU A 157 10.93 -14.10 -17.08
N ILE A 158 10.32 -13.86 -15.92
CA ILE A 158 10.45 -12.65 -15.12
C ILE A 158 11.57 -12.88 -14.10
N ARG A 159 12.48 -11.91 -14.00
CA ARG A 159 13.52 -11.88 -12.99
C ARG A 159 13.41 -10.63 -12.15
N ILE A 160 13.33 -10.81 -10.83
CA ILE A 160 13.27 -9.71 -9.87
C ILE A 160 14.60 -9.59 -9.12
N HIS A 161 15.09 -8.37 -8.95
CA HIS A 161 16.37 -8.13 -8.31
C HIS A 161 16.28 -8.32 -6.78
N PRO A 162 17.19 -9.10 -6.13
CA PRO A 162 17.16 -9.41 -4.69
C PRO A 162 17.08 -8.22 -3.75
N ARG A 163 17.51 -7.03 -4.19
CA ARG A 163 17.35 -5.78 -3.44
C ARG A 163 15.91 -5.48 -3.02
N LEU A 164 14.92 -5.93 -3.81
CA LEU A 164 13.51 -5.75 -3.45
C LEU A 164 13.04 -6.73 -2.35
N ARG A 165 13.89 -7.68 -1.94
CA ARG A 165 13.64 -8.59 -0.81
C ARG A 165 13.88 -7.92 0.55
N GLN A 166 14.58 -6.79 0.58
CA GLN A 166 14.96 -6.10 1.82
C GLN A 166 13.71 -5.58 2.57
N ASP A 167 13.70 -5.69 3.89
CA ASP A 167 12.51 -5.39 4.72
C ASP A 167 12.03 -3.94 4.61
N PHE A 168 12.95 -2.99 4.38
CA PHE A 168 12.56 -1.60 4.23
C PHE A 168 11.85 -1.29 2.91
N VAL A 169 11.88 -2.21 1.93
CA VAL A 169 11.18 -2.06 0.65
C VAL A 169 9.72 -2.43 0.87
N PRO A 170 8.74 -1.53 0.70
CA PRO A 170 7.33 -1.85 0.87
C PRO A 170 6.91 -2.97 -0.08
N ILE A 171 6.03 -3.87 0.37
CA ILE A 171 5.50 -4.96 -0.46
C ILE A 171 4.94 -4.44 -1.79
N PRO A 172 4.20 -3.32 -1.83
CA PRO A 172 3.65 -2.85 -3.10
C PRO A 172 4.68 -2.31 -4.10
N VAL A 173 5.90 -1.99 -3.66
CA VAL A 173 7.00 -1.65 -4.57
C VAL A 173 7.53 -2.90 -5.27
N LEU A 174 7.65 -4.00 -4.51
CA LEU A 174 7.94 -5.31 -5.07
C LEU A 174 6.85 -5.74 -6.06
N GLU A 175 5.58 -5.67 -5.64
CA GLU A 175 4.43 -6.00 -6.49
C GLU A 175 4.35 -5.13 -7.74
N LEU A 176 4.58 -3.81 -7.65
CA LEU A 176 4.61 -2.95 -8.84
C LEU A 176 5.72 -3.38 -9.80
N THR A 177 6.88 -3.78 -9.29
CA THR A 177 7.96 -4.30 -10.14
C THR A 177 7.54 -5.60 -10.83
N VAL A 178 6.93 -6.54 -10.10
CA VAL A 178 6.39 -7.78 -10.71
C VAL A 178 5.33 -7.45 -11.76
N PHE A 179 4.40 -6.56 -11.44
CA PHE A 179 3.34 -6.10 -12.33
C PHE A 179 3.87 -5.45 -13.61
N HIS A 180 4.93 -4.64 -13.50
CA HIS A 180 5.63 -4.05 -14.64
C HIS A 180 6.17 -5.13 -15.57
N GLU A 181 6.79 -6.17 -15.01
CA GLU A 181 7.34 -7.25 -15.82
C GLU A 181 6.25 -8.11 -16.47
N MET A 182 5.13 -8.33 -15.78
CA MET A 182 3.96 -9.00 -16.36
C MET A 182 3.34 -8.18 -17.50
N CYS A 183 3.32 -6.85 -17.39
CA CYS A 183 2.86 -5.95 -18.46
C CYS A 183 3.63 -6.15 -19.78
N HIS A 184 4.92 -6.55 -19.73
CA HIS A 184 5.70 -6.80 -20.96
C HIS A 184 5.20 -8.01 -21.75
N GLN A 185 4.62 -9.01 -21.08
CA GLN A 185 3.96 -10.12 -21.76
C GLN A 185 2.57 -9.70 -22.25
N ALA A 186 1.81 -9.01 -21.41
CA ALA A 186 0.43 -8.66 -21.72
C ALA A 186 0.29 -7.60 -22.82
N VAL A 187 1.26 -6.68 -22.93
CA VAL A 187 1.23 -5.56 -23.88
C VAL A 187 2.51 -5.58 -24.73
N PRO A 188 2.50 -6.24 -25.90
CA PRO A 188 3.71 -6.42 -26.70
C PRO A 188 4.25 -5.08 -27.26
N PRO A 189 5.56 -5.01 -27.57
CA PRO A 189 6.15 -3.81 -28.15
C PRO A 189 5.49 -3.41 -29.47
N VAL A 190 5.35 -2.11 -29.71
CA VAL A 190 4.80 -1.57 -30.97
C VAL A 190 5.88 -0.88 -31.79
N ARG A 191 5.79 -0.96 -33.12
CA ARG A 191 6.72 -0.27 -34.02
C ARG A 191 6.21 1.16 -34.28
N GLN A 192 6.99 2.17 -33.88
CA GLN A 192 6.69 3.58 -34.13
C GLN A 192 7.89 4.26 -34.78
N LYS A 193 7.69 4.92 -35.92
CA LYS A 193 8.76 5.61 -36.67
C LYS A 193 10.00 4.72 -36.90
N GLY A 194 9.77 3.45 -37.24
CA GLY A 194 10.84 2.47 -37.50
C GLY A 194 11.48 1.84 -36.26
N GLN A 195 11.25 2.37 -35.05
CA GLN A 195 11.82 1.87 -33.80
C GLN A 195 10.79 1.08 -32.98
N TRP A 196 11.24 0.01 -32.31
CA TRP A 196 10.42 -0.72 -31.34
C TRP A 196 10.28 0.07 -30.05
N LYS A 197 9.04 0.24 -29.59
CA LYS A 197 8.73 0.88 -28.31
C LYS A 197 7.98 -0.08 -27.40
N THR A 198 8.65 -0.44 -26.32
CA THR A 198 8.08 -1.32 -25.29
C THR A 198 7.14 -0.54 -24.37
N HIS A 199 7.58 0.59 -23.79
CA HIS A 199 6.79 1.42 -22.87
C HIS A 199 5.95 2.50 -23.57
N HIS A 200 5.06 2.08 -24.47
CA HIS A 200 4.14 2.96 -25.18
C HIS A 200 2.90 3.31 -24.32
N LYS A 201 1.95 4.09 -24.87
CA LYS A 201 0.80 4.62 -24.11
C LYS A 201 -0.03 3.52 -23.45
N GLU A 202 -0.28 2.43 -24.17
CA GLU A 202 -1.06 1.30 -23.68
C GLU A 202 -0.35 0.57 -22.54
N PHE A 203 0.95 0.29 -22.68
CA PHE A 203 1.77 -0.26 -21.58
C PHE A 203 1.65 0.61 -20.31
N LYS A 204 1.83 1.93 -20.45
CA LYS A 204 1.74 2.85 -19.30
C LYS A 204 0.33 2.93 -18.71
N ALA A 205 -0.70 2.77 -19.54
CA ALA A 205 -2.09 2.72 -19.06
C ALA A 205 -2.33 1.43 -18.27
N ARG A 206 -1.81 0.31 -18.74
CA ARG A 206 -1.87 -0.99 -18.06
C ARG A 206 -1.15 -0.97 -16.73
N GLU A 207 0.10 -0.50 -16.70
CA GLU A 207 0.91 -0.37 -15.49
C GLU A 207 0.21 0.46 -14.39
N LYS A 208 -0.48 1.53 -14.79
CA LYS A 208 -1.24 2.41 -13.88
C LYS A 208 -2.48 1.77 -13.25
N GLN A 209 -2.91 0.59 -13.71
CA GLN A 209 -4.04 -0.14 -13.12
C GLN A 209 -3.67 -0.78 -11.78
N TYR A 210 -2.38 -0.95 -11.49
CA TYR A 210 -1.95 -1.47 -10.20
C TYR A 210 -2.42 -0.56 -9.05
N LYS A 211 -3.07 -1.16 -8.04
CA LYS A 211 -3.80 -0.44 -6.97
C LYS A 211 -2.94 0.54 -6.13
N HIS A 212 -1.64 0.29 -6.04
CA HIS A 212 -0.68 1.15 -5.32
C HIS A 212 0.33 1.83 -6.23
N TYR A 213 0.02 1.98 -7.52
CA TYR A 213 0.93 2.56 -8.51
C TYR A 213 1.52 3.90 -8.07
N LYS A 214 0.68 4.82 -7.58
CA LYS A 214 1.12 6.17 -7.21
C LYS A 214 2.08 6.14 -6.02
N GLU A 215 1.76 5.37 -5.00
CA GLU A 215 2.51 5.26 -3.75
C GLU A 215 3.84 4.55 -3.98
N ALA A 216 3.84 3.44 -4.72
CA ALA A 216 5.05 2.73 -5.07
C ALA A 216 6.00 3.60 -5.92
N MET A 217 5.49 4.29 -6.94
CA MET A 217 6.29 5.22 -7.75
C MET A 217 6.86 6.40 -6.93
N GLN A 218 6.07 6.96 -6.01
CA GLN A 218 6.54 8.03 -5.12
C GLN A 218 7.61 7.52 -4.15
N TRP A 219 7.41 6.32 -3.61
CA TRP A 219 8.36 5.69 -2.72
C TRP A 219 9.69 5.43 -3.44
N GLU A 220 9.66 4.85 -4.65
CA GLU A 220 10.85 4.63 -5.47
C GLU A 220 11.59 5.94 -5.72
N LYS A 221 10.88 7.01 -6.13
CA LYS A 221 11.49 8.33 -6.36
C LYS A 221 12.16 8.89 -5.11
N LYS A 222 11.59 8.65 -3.92
CA LYS A 222 12.11 9.14 -2.64
C LYS A 222 13.29 8.30 -2.13
N HIS A 223 13.28 6.99 -2.35
CA HIS A 223 14.25 6.05 -1.77
C HIS A 223 15.24 5.47 -2.79
N TRP A 224 15.27 6.00 -4.01
CA TRP A 224 16.13 5.54 -5.11
C TRP A 224 17.60 5.39 -4.68
N ALA A 225 18.12 6.34 -3.89
CA ALA A 225 19.50 6.32 -3.41
C ALA A 225 19.76 5.16 -2.45
N LYS A 226 18.79 4.83 -1.58
CA LYS A 226 18.88 3.72 -0.62
C LYS A 226 18.83 2.37 -1.33
N LEU A 227 18.06 2.25 -2.40
CA LEU A 227 18.04 1.04 -3.24
C LEU A 227 19.35 0.82 -4.00
N LEU A 228 20.14 1.86 -4.26
CA LEU A 228 21.44 1.75 -4.94
C LEU A 228 22.61 1.55 -3.98
N ALA A 229 22.46 1.92 -2.71
CA ALA A 229 23.47 1.68 -1.68
C ALA A 229 23.70 0.17 -1.51
N PRO A 230 24.96 -0.30 -1.39
CA PRO A 230 25.24 -1.71 -1.16
C PRO A 230 24.44 -2.22 0.03
N SER A 231 23.94 -3.45 -0.06
CA SER A 231 23.28 -4.14 1.05
C SER A 231 24.20 -4.01 2.26
N SER A 232 23.75 -3.37 3.35
CA SER A 232 24.47 -3.45 4.61
C SER A 232 24.46 -4.93 4.99
N GLU A 233 25.62 -5.57 4.95
CA GLU A 233 25.79 -6.92 5.49
C GLU A 233 25.48 -6.85 6.98
N GLU A 234 24.42 -7.53 7.42
CA GLU A 234 24.30 -8.04 8.79
C GLU A 234 24.81 -9.48 8.81
#